data_AF-A0A7K2MED3-F1
#
_entry.id   AF-A0A7K2MED3-F1
#
_cell.length_a   1.000
_cell.length_b   1.000
_cell.length_c   1.000
_cell.angle_alpha   90.00
_cell.angle_beta   90.00
_cell.angle_gamma   90.00
#
_symmetry.space_group_name_H-M   'P 1'
#
loop_
_entity.id
_entity.type
_entity.pdbx_description
1 polymer ?
#
loop_
_entity_poly.entity_id
_entity_poly.type
_entity_poly.pdbx_seq_one_letter_code
_entity_poly.pdbx_strand_id
1 'polypeptide(L)' 'PAGPAPRTELPALLRGYLRLGARVCGEPAHDPDFGVADLYVLLSMRQVNPRYLRHFLSLVPA' A
#
# COMPACT_ATOMS: atom_id res chain seq x y z
N PRO A 1 26.04 6.53 19.79
CA PRO A 1 24.57 6.47 19.60
C PRO A 1 24.25 6.64 18.11
N ALA A 2 23.45 5.77 17.51
CA ALA A 2 23.07 5.89 16.10
C ALA A 2 22.12 7.08 15.93
N GLY A 3 22.42 7.99 14.99
CA GLY A 3 21.55 9.10 14.63
C GLY A 3 20.22 8.62 14.02
N PRO A 4 19.22 9.50 13.86
CA PRO A 4 17.95 9.11 13.25
C PRO A 4 18.19 8.59 11.83
N ALA A 5 17.59 7.45 11.49
CA ALA A 5 17.66 6.90 10.15
C ALA A 5 17.09 7.91 9.13
N PRO A 6 17.68 8.01 7.92
CA PRO A 6 17.15 8.88 6.88
C PRO A 6 15.69 8.53 6.59
N ARG A 7 14.86 9.55 6.32
CA ARG A 7 13.45 9.32 5.95
C ARG A 7 13.39 8.70 4.57
N THR A 8 13.14 7.40 4.51
CA THR A 8 12.89 6.70 3.25
C THR A 8 11.52 7.08 2.71
N GLU A 9 11.47 7.47 1.44
CA GLU A 9 10.20 7.67 0.76
C GLU A 9 9.46 6.33 0.56
N LEU A 10 8.15 6.35 0.76
CA LEU A 10 7.32 5.19 0.46
C LEU A 10 7.43 4.84 -1.04
N PRO A 11 7.71 3.57 -1.40
CA PRO A 11 7.68 3.12 -2.78
C PRO A 11 6.37 3.50 -3.47
N ALA A 12 6.43 3.88 -4.74
CA ALA A 12 5.28 4.41 -5.48
C ALA A 12 4.07 3.47 -5.45
N LEU A 13 4.32 2.16 -5.54
CA LEU A 13 3.27 1.14 -5.50
C LEU A 13 2.52 1.15 -4.15
N LEU A 14 3.26 1.03 -3.05
CA LEU A 14 2.67 1.04 -1.71
C LEU A 14 1.94 2.36 -1.43
N ARG A 15 2.53 3.50 -1.85
CA ARG A 15 1.88 4.81 -1.78
C ARG A 15 0.55 4.84 -2.54
N GLY A 16 0.48 4.18 -3.70
CA GLY A 16 -0.74 4.03 -4.50
C GLY A 16 -1.82 3.24 -3.77
N TYR A 17 -1.48 2.08 -3.22
CA TYR A 17 -2.42 1.25 -2.45
C TYR A 17 -2.99 1.99 -1.24
N LEU A 18 -2.15 2.68 -0.48
CA LEU A 18 -2.59 3.46 0.67
C LEU A 18 -3.53 4.61 0.25
N ARG A 19 -3.24 5.31 -0.85
CA ARG A 19 -4.12 6.36 -1.40
C ARG A 19 -5.47 5.82 -1.88
N LEU A 20 -5.49 4.58 -2.35
CA LEU A 20 -6.73 3.91 -2.77
C LEU A 20 -7.63 3.56 -1.58
N GLY A 21 -7.06 3.47 -0.37
CA GLY A 21 -7.76 3.10 0.86
C GLY A 21 -7.31 1.76 1.45
N ALA A 22 -6.25 1.15 0.92
CA ALA A 22 -5.69 -0.07 1.48
C ALA A 22 -5.03 0.19 2.83
N ARG A 23 -4.96 -0.84 3.69
CA ARG A 23 -4.31 -0.78 5.00
C ARG A 23 -3.31 -1.90 5.17
N VAL A 24 -2.22 -1.60 5.88
CA VAL A 24 -1.29 -2.61 6.38
C VAL A 24 -1.94 -3.30 7.59
N CYS A 25 -1.94 -4.63 7.57
CA CYS A 25 -2.70 -5.44 8.52
C CYS A 25 -1.86 -6.02 9.67
N GLY A 26 -0.56 -5.70 9.73
CA GLY A 26 0.32 -6.19 10.78
C GLY A 26 1.76 -5.80 10.55
N GLU A 27 2.64 -6.47 11.29
CA GLU A 27 4.09 -6.34 11.13
C GLU A 27 4.56 -6.90 9.78
N PRO A 28 5.61 -6.32 9.18
CA PRO A 28 6.21 -6.86 7.98
C PRO A 28 6.87 -8.22 8.25
N ALA A 29 6.77 -9.14 7.31
CA ALA A 29 7.59 -10.34 7.30
C ALA A 29 8.97 -9.97 6.71
N HIS A 30 9.97 -9.84 7.56
CA HIS A 30 11.34 -9.52 7.15
C HIS A 30 12.10 -10.80 6.79
N ASP A 31 12.64 -10.86 5.58
CA ASP A 31 13.53 -11.92 5.13
C ASP A 31 14.97 -11.36 5.03
N PRO A 32 15.85 -11.71 5.99
CA PRO A 32 17.21 -11.18 6.06
C PRO A 32 18.12 -11.75 4.97
N ASP A 33 17.83 -12.95 4.44
CA ASP A 33 18.67 -13.59 3.43
C ASP A 33 18.54 -12.87 2.08
N PHE A 34 17.37 -12.26 1.84
CA PHE A 34 17.08 -11.49 0.63
C PHE A 34 17.08 -9.98 0.85
N GLY A 35 17.12 -9.51 2.11
CA GLY A 35 17.06 -8.08 2.45
C GLY A 35 15.73 -7.44 2.06
N VAL A 36 14.63 -8.20 2.15
CA VAL A 36 13.28 -7.76 1.77
C VAL A 36 12.33 -7.81 2.96
N ALA A 37 11.22 -7.08 2.83
CA ALA A 37 10.14 -7.11 3.79
C ALA A 37 8.80 -7.17 3.05
N ASP A 38 8.02 -8.19 3.34
CA ASP A 38 6.67 -8.34 2.80
C ASP A 38 5.65 -7.70 3.73
N LEU A 39 4.74 -6.94 3.15
CA LEU A 39 3.66 -6.26 3.88
C LEU A 39 2.33 -6.90 3.51
N TYR A 40 1.60 -7.40 4.51
CA TYR A 40 0.21 -7.79 4.31
C TYR A 40 -0.67 -6.55 4.20
N VAL A 41 -1.14 -6.26 2.98
CA VAL A 41 -1.96 -5.09 2.66
C VAL A 41 -3.34 -5.53 2.20
N LEU A 42 -4.39 -5.02 2.86
CA LEU A 42 -5.78 -5.31 2.54
C LEU A 42 -6.48 -4.08 1.97
N LEU A 43 -7.09 -4.23 0.80
CA LEU A 43 -8.00 -3.24 0.21
C LEU A 43 -9.44 -3.68 0.38
N SER A 44 -10.21 -2.96 1.20
CA SER A 44 -11.64 -3.19 1.35
C SER A 44 -12.42 -2.36 0.34
N MET A 45 -13.24 -3.00 -0.51
CA MET A 45 -14.09 -2.31 -1.50
C MET A 45 -15.06 -1.29 -0.86
N ARG A 46 -15.44 -1.50 0.40
CA ARG A 46 -16.30 -0.57 1.17
C ARG A 46 -15.58 0.73 1.54
N GLN A 47 -14.27 0.75 1.46
CA GLN A 47 -13.41 1.85 1.91
C GLN A 47 -12.52 2.38 0.78
N VAL A 48 -12.68 1.85 -0.43
CA VAL A 48 -12.00 2.37 -1.61
C VAL A 48 -12.48 3.80 -1.82
N ASN A 49 -11.52 4.69 -2.08
CA ASN A 49 -11.84 6.07 -2.39
C ASN A 49 -12.73 6.16 -3.66
N PRO A 50 -13.94 6.73 -3.57
CA PRO A 50 -14.91 6.74 -4.69
C PRO A 50 -14.39 7.39 -5.97
N ARG A 51 -13.45 8.34 -5.86
CA ARG A 51 -12.80 8.96 -7.04
C ARG A 51 -12.07 7.91 -7.89
N TYR A 52 -11.46 6.93 -7.26
CA TYR A 52 -10.72 5.88 -7.95
C TYR A 52 -11.63 4.75 -8.45
N LEU A 53 -12.74 4.45 -7.75
CA LEU A 53 -13.75 3.51 -8.26
C LEU A 53 -14.26 3.94 -9.64
N ARG A 54 -14.51 5.23 -9.85
CA ARG A 54 -14.94 5.76 -11.15
C ARG A 54 -13.93 5.60 -12.28
N HIS A 55 -12.64 5.50 -11.96
CA HIS A 55 -11.58 5.36 -12.96
C HIS A 55 -11.27 3.89 -13.29
N PHE A 56 -11.31 3.01 -12.28
CA PHE A 56 -10.92 1.61 -12.43
C PHE A 56 -12.09 0.62 -12.56
N LEU A 57 -13.31 1.00 -12.12
CA LEU A 57 -14.50 0.15 -12.19
C LEU A 57 -15.56 0.68 -13.16
N SER A 58 -15.24 1.62 -14.04
CA SER A 58 -16.13 2.04 -15.14
C SER A 58 -16.27 0.98 -16.25
N LEU A 59 -16.05 -0.31 -15.93
CA LEU A 59 -16.17 -1.46 -16.84
C LEU A 59 -17.64 -1.82 -17.14
N VAL A 60 -18.59 -0.93 -16.89
CA VAL A 60 -19.96 -1.07 -17.38
C VAL A 60 -20.03 -0.33 -18.72
N PRO A 61 -20.13 -1.03 -19.86
CA PRO A 61 -20.53 -0.40 -21.10
C PRO A 61 -21.90 0.24 -20.88
N ALA A 62 -22.08 1.47 -21.36
CA ALA A 62 -23.38 2.14 -21.37
C ALA A 62 -24.45 1.32 -22.11
#